data_AF-B5W888-F1
#
_entry.id   AF-B5W888-F1
#
_cell.length_a   1.000
_cell.length_b   1.000
_cell.length_c   1.000
_cell.angle_alpha   90.00
_cell.angle_beta   90.00
_cell.angle_gamma   90.00
#
_symmetry.space_group_name_H-M   'P 1'
#
loop_
_entity.id
_entity.type
_entity.pdbx_description
1 polymer ?
#
loop_
_entity_poly.entity_id
_entity_poly.type
_entity_poly.pdbx_seq_one_letter_code
_entity_poly.pdbx_strand_id
1 'polypeptide(L)'
;MSDNPALDSLKQALCEAIQDEYKACATYRLIIQKFGPIRPFVNIIEAEKRHIQALIPLFIRYNIPIPEDDWETRIIPPNSVQEACEQGVKAEIENGEMYQRLLKATSNYWDVQNVFLNLQRASQENHLPAFKRCVTRRTQTIAISNQNNCYGGHRHQRRRGCQFS
;
A
#
# COMPACT_ATOMS: atom_id res chain seq x y z
N MET A 1 -7.13 40.01 -5.67
CA MET A 1 -6.87 38.87 -4.78
C MET A 1 -5.52 39.07 -4.15
N SER A 2 -5.44 39.08 -2.83
CA SER A 2 -4.17 39.04 -2.12
C SER A 2 -3.69 37.58 -2.11
N ASP A 3 -2.78 37.24 -3.02
CA ASP A 3 -2.14 35.92 -3.09
C ASP A 3 -1.32 35.71 -1.81
N ASN A 4 -1.70 34.72 -1.00
CA ASN A 4 -0.93 34.31 0.18
C ASN A 4 -0.18 33.03 -0.17
N PRO A 5 1.07 33.12 -0.64
CA PRO A 5 1.83 31.96 -1.14
C PRO A 5 2.04 30.88 -0.07
N ALA A 6 2.06 31.24 1.22
CA ALA A 6 2.16 30.27 2.30
C ALA A 6 0.86 29.45 2.45
N LEU A 7 -0.30 30.08 2.31
CA LEU A 7 -1.60 29.40 2.35
C LEU A 7 -1.79 28.50 1.12
N ASP A 8 -1.33 28.94 -0.06
CA ASP A 8 -1.39 28.12 -1.27
C ASP A 8 -0.50 26.87 -1.15
N SER A 9 0.70 27.03 -0.60
CA SER A 9 1.59 25.89 -0.33
C SER A 9 0.98 24.91 0.68
N LEU A 10 0.37 25.43 1.76
CA LEU A 10 -0.35 24.60 2.72
C LEU A 10 -1.52 23.84 2.06
N LYS A 11 -2.32 24.54 1.27
CA LYS A 11 -3.45 23.93 0.53
C LYS A 11 -2.98 22.80 -0.37
N GLN A 12 -1.93 23.02 -1.15
CA GLN A 12 -1.34 21.99 -2.00
C GLN A 12 -0.88 20.79 -1.17
N ALA A 13 -0.19 21.03 -0.06
CA ALA A 13 0.31 19.96 0.80
C ALA A 13 -0.80 19.12 1.44
N LEU A 14 -1.85 19.76 1.98
CA LEU A 14 -2.99 19.05 2.56
C LEU A 14 -3.77 18.27 1.50
N CYS A 15 -4.04 18.89 0.35
CA CYS A 15 -4.73 18.23 -0.76
C CYS A 15 -3.93 17.04 -1.28
N GLU A 16 -2.61 17.17 -1.41
CA GLU A 16 -1.74 16.06 -1.82
C GLU A 16 -1.79 14.90 -0.82
N ALA A 17 -1.64 15.20 0.48
CA ALA A 17 -1.69 14.18 1.52
C ALA A 17 -3.03 13.42 1.51
N ILE A 18 -4.18 14.11 1.55
CA ILE A 18 -5.47 13.42 1.62
C ILE A 18 -5.80 12.63 0.35
N GLN A 19 -5.36 13.12 -0.82
CA GLN A 19 -5.53 12.40 -2.09
C GLN A 19 -4.71 11.11 -2.13
N ASP A 20 -3.51 11.09 -1.54
CA ASP A 20 -2.72 9.87 -1.41
C ASP A 20 -3.39 8.86 -0.47
N GLU A 21 -3.92 9.30 0.68
CA GLU A 21 -4.66 8.43 1.59
C GLU A 21 -5.96 7.87 0.97
N TYR A 22 -6.70 8.68 0.19
CA TYR A 22 -7.85 8.22 -0.58
C TYR A 22 -7.47 7.15 -1.60
N LYS A 23 -6.41 7.41 -2.38
CA LYS A 23 -5.89 6.47 -3.36
C LYS A 23 -5.48 5.15 -2.72
N ALA A 24 -4.77 5.18 -1.59
CA ALA A 24 -4.37 3.99 -0.86
C ALA A 24 -5.58 3.20 -0.36
N CYS A 25 -6.54 3.88 0.28
CA CYS A 25 -7.77 3.27 0.78
C CYS A 25 -8.58 2.59 -0.34
N ALA A 26 -8.79 3.27 -1.47
CA ALA A 26 -9.48 2.73 -2.63
C ALA A 26 -8.71 1.54 -3.25
N THR A 27 -7.39 1.66 -3.39
CA THR A 27 -6.55 0.57 -3.92
C THR A 27 -6.67 -0.68 -3.08
N TYR A 28 -6.53 -0.57 -1.76
CA TYR A 28 -6.59 -1.72 -0.85
C TYR A 28 -8.00 -2.31 -0.78
N ARG A 29 -9.04 -1.48 -0.85
CA ARG A 29 -10.44 -1.94 -0.95
C ARG A 29 -10.65 -2.82 -2.17
N LEU A 30 -10.21 -2.37 -3.34
CA LEU A 30 -10.35 -3.13 -4.60
C LEU A 30 -9.52 -4.42 -4.59
N ILE A 31 -8.33 -4.40 -3.99
CA ILE A 31 -7.51 -5.61 -3.79
C ILE A 31 -8.22 -6.62 -2.89
N ILE A 32 -8.80 -6.16 -1.77
CA ILE A 32 -9.55 -7.01 -0.85
C ILE A 32 -10.81 -7.57 -1.51
N GLN A 33 -11.52 -6.77 -2.31
CA GLN A 33 -12.68 -7.24 -3.08
C GLN A 33 -12.29 -8.32 -4.10
N LYS A 34 -11.16 -8.15 -4.80
CA LYS A 34 -10.70 -9.07 -5.85
C LYS A 34 -10.09 -10.37 -5.32
N PHE A 35 -9.28 -10.30 -4.26
CA PHE A 35 -8.48 -11.43 -3.77
C PHE A 35 -8.91 -11.93 -2.39
N GLY A 36 -9.92 -11.31 -1.77
CA GLY A 36 -10.36 -11.60 -0.42
C GLY A 36 -9.55 -10.88 0.67
N PRO A 37 -9.86 -11.12 1.95
CA PRO A 37 -9.26 -10.43 3.09
C PRO A 37 -7.84 -10.91 3.39
N ILE A 38 -6.89 -10.47 2.57
CA ILE A 38 -5.47 -10.83 2.68
C ILE A 38 -4.67 -9.80 3.48
N ARG A 39 -3.77 -10.28 4.34
CA ARG A 39 -2.76 -9.42 4.98
C ARG A 39 -1.68 -9.02 3.96
N PRO A 40 -1.21 -7.77 3.97
CA PRO A 40 -1.43 -6.76 5.01
C PRO A 40 -2.62 -5.81 4.74
N PHE A 41 -3.24 -5.88 3.56
CA PHE A 41 -4.26 -4.94 3.08
C PHE A 41 -5.41 -4.69 4.07
N VAL A 42 -5.96 -5.74 4.69
CA VAL A 42 -7.05 -5.62 5.66
C VAL A 42 -6.71 -4.80 6.91
N ASN A 43 -5.44 -4.76 7.31
CA ASN A 43 -5.01 -3.98 8.47
C ASN A 43 -4.66 -2.54 8.06
N ILE A 44 -4.03 -2.40 6.89
CA ILE A 44 -3.53 -1.11 6.41
C ILE A 44 -4.71 -0.22 5.96
N ILE A 45 -5.75 -0.77 5.33
CA ILE A 45 -6.93 0.03 4.95
C ILE A 45 -7.60 0.73 6.15
N GLU A 46 -7.60 0.12 7.34
CA GLU A 46 -8.11 0.75 8.56
C GLU A 46 -7.13 1.79 9.15
N ALA A 47 -5.84 1.71 8.83
CA ALA A 47 -4.89 2.78 9.10
C ALA A 47 -5.14 3.99 8.18
N GLU A 48 -5.30 3.77 6.87
CA GLU A 48 -5.54 4.87 5.92
C GLU A 48 -6.84 5.63 6.21
N LYS A 49 -7.91 4.92 6.61
CA LYS A 49 -9.14 5.58 7.08
C LYS A 49 -8.90 6.51 8.26
N ARG A 50 -8.04 6.12 9.20
CA ARG A 50 -7.66 6.96 10.35
C ARG A 50 -6.76 8.12 9.94
N HIS A 51 -5.90 7.93 8.95
CA HIS A 51 -5.10 9.02 8.37
C HIS A 51 -5.99 10.10 7.74
N ILE A 52 -6.96 9.70 6.92
CA ILE A 52 -7.99 10.61 6.37
C ILE A 52 -8.68 11.39 7.49
N GLN A 53 -9.14 10.69 8.53
CA GLN A 53 -9.80 11.31 9.68
C GLN A 53 -8.89 12.29 10.43
N ALA A 54 -7.57 12.03 10.50
CA ALA A 54 -6.61 12.93 11.13
C ALA A 54 -6.34 14.19 10.30
N LEU A 55 -6.48 14.11 8.97
CA LEU A 55 -6.29 15.25 8.06
C LEU A 55 -7.48 16.20 8.03
N ILE A 56 -8.72 15.68 8.10
CA ILE A 56 -9.96 16.48 8.00
C ILE A 56 -9.99 17.71 8.93
N PRO A 57 -9.62 17.61 10.23
CA PRO A 57 -9.59 18.78 11.11
C PRO A 57 -8.68 19.92 10.63
N LEU A 58 -7.59 19.61 9.91
CA LEU A 58 -6.68 20.63 9.37
C LEU A 58 -7.35 21.42 8.23
N PHE A 59 -8.08 20.74 7.34
CA PHE A 59 -8.86 21.39 6.29
C PHE A 59 -9.87 22.39 6.86
N ILE A 60 -10.61 21.97 7.90
CA ILE A 60 -11.59 22.82 8.58
C ILE A 60 -10.89 24.02 9.23
N ARG A 61 -9.78 23.78 9.95
CA ARG A 61 -9.05 24.83 10.68
C ARG A 61 -8.54 25.94 9.76
N TYR A 62 -8.02 25.57 8.60
CA TYR A 62 -7.43 26.51 7.64
C TYR A 62 -8.43 26.98 6.57
N ASN A 63 -9.70 26.62 6.69
CA ASN A 63 -10.77 26.95 5.75
C ASN A 63 -10.43 26.52 4.30
N ILE A 64 -9.84 25.34 4.16
CA ILE A 64 -9.48 24.75 2.87
C ILE A 64 -10.57 23.73 2.50
N PRO A 65 -11.15 23.81 1.28
CA PRO A 65 -12.11 22.81 0.82
C PRO A 65 -11.47 21.42 0.79
N ILE A 66 -12.19 20.43 1.34
CA ILE A 66 -11.78 19.03 1.29
C ILE A 66 -12.02 18.53 -0.15
N PRO A 67 -11.00 17.97 -0.83
CA PRO A 67 -11.19 17.35 -2.14
C PRO A 67 -12.16 16.16 -2.08
N GLU A 68 -12.92 15.97 -3.16
CA GLU A 68 -13.76 14.79 -3.34
C GLU A 68 -12.89 13.52 -3.52
N ASP A 69 -13.39 12.39 -3.02
CA ASP A 69 -12.79 11.07 -3.23
C ASP A 69 -13.47 10.37 -4.42
N ASP A 70 -12.77 10.31 -5.56
CA ASP A 70 -13.23 9.66 -6.79
C ASP A 70 -12.37 8.44 -7.20
N TRP A 71 -11.44 8.03 -6.34
CA TRP A 71 -10.37 7.10 -6.69
C TRP A 71 -10.85 5.69 -7.03
N GLU A 72 -11.95 5.23 -6.42
CA GLU A 72 -12.48 3.89 -6.63
C GLU A 72 -12.83 3.62 -8.10
N THR A 73 -13.19 4.67 -8.86
CA THR A 73 -13.49 4.55 -10.31
C THR A 73 -12.26 4.66 -11.21
N ARG A 74 -11.11 5.08 -10.66
CA ARG A 74 -9.88 5.41 -11.39
C ARG A 74 -8.81 4.32 -11.27
N ILE A 75 -8.96 3.41 -10.32
CA ILE A 75 -7.96 2.38 -9.99
C ILE A 75 -8.32 1.06 -10.68
N ILE A 76 -7.31 0.49 -11.34
CA ILE A 76 -7.38 -0.88 -11.85
C ILE A 76 -6.64 -1.77 -10.86
N PRO A 77 -7.30 -2.76 -10.22
CA PRO A 77 -6.63 -3.62 -9.25
C PRO A 77 -5.58 -4.51 -9.94
N PRO A 78 -4.44 -4.79 -9.28
CA PRO A 78 -3.36 -5.61 -9.82
C PRO A 78 -3.84 -7.02 -10.20
N ASN A 79 -3.06 -7.70 -11.04
CA ASN A 79 -3.44 -9.01 -11.59
C ASN A 79 -3.16 -10.16 -10.64
N SER A 80 -2.31 -9.95 -9.64
CA SER A 80 -1.99 -10.96 -8.62
C SER A 80 -1.75 -10.34 -7.24
N VAL A 81 -1.81 -11.17 -6.21
CA VAL A 81 -1.46 -10.78 -4.83
C VAL A 81 0.04 -10.45 -4.70
N GLN A 82 0.90 -11.11 -5.48
CA GLN A 82 2.34 -10.81 -5.50
C GLN A 82 2.56 -9.37 -5.99
N GLU A 83 2.01 -9.05 -7.16
CA GLU A 83 2.08 -7.71 -7.75
C GLU A 83 1.47 -6.66 -6.80
N ALA A 84 0.33 -6.96 -6.17
CA ALA A 84 -0.29 -6.08 -5.18
C ALA A 84 0.67 -5.73 -4.02
N CYS A 85 1.42 -6.73 -3.53
CA CYS A 85 2.36 -6.51 -2.44
C CYS A 85 3.62 -5.76 -2.87
N GLU A 86 4.10 -5.97 -4.10
CA GLU A 86 5.21 -5.21 -4.69
C GLU A 86 4.82 -3.74 -4.92
N GLN A 87 3.63 -3.50 -5.49
CA GLN A 87 3.07 -2.17 -5.63
C GLN A 87 2.88 -1.49 -4.28
N GLY A 88 2.45 -2.23 -3.25
CA GLY A 88 2.38 -1.72 -1.88
C GLY A 88 3.74 -1.26 -1.34
N VAL A 89 4.82 -2.05 -1.52
CA VAL A 89 6.18 -1.62 -1.12
C VAL A 89 6.57 -0.32 -1.82
N LYS A 90 6.32 -0.22 -3.13
CA LYS A 90 6.62 0.98 -3.91
C LYS A 90 5.84 2.19 -3.40
N ALA A 91 4.53 2.03 -3.19
CA ALA A 91 3.66 3.10 -2.68
C ALA A 91 4.13 3.64 -1.33
N GLU A 92 4.57 2.78 -0.40
CA GLU A 92 5.06 3.25 0.91
C GLU A 92 6.41 3.99 0.83
N ILE A 93 7.26 3.65 -0.14
CA ILE A 93 8.50 4.40 -0.38
C ILE A 93 8.16 5.80 -0.93
N GLU A 94 7.28 5.85 -1.94
CA GLU A 94 6.81 7.10 -2.54
C GLU A 94 6.08 7.99 -1.51
N ASN A 95 5.27 7.41 -0.63
CA ASN A 95 4.61 8.10 0.47
C ASN A 95 5.62 8.69 1.47
N GLY A 96 6.66 7.92 1.83
CA GLY A 96 7.75 8.41 2.68
C GLY A 96 8.46 9.62 2.09
N GLU A 97 8.79 9.59 0.80
CA GLU A 97 9.40 10.70 0.06
C GLU A 97 8.47 11.91 -0.06
N MET A 98 7.17 11.65 -0.32
CA MET A 98 6.13 12.67 -0.34
C MET A 98 6.10 13.41 0.99
N TYR A 99 5.95 12.72 2.13
CA TYR A 99 5.90 13.38 3.43
C TYR A 99 7.18 14.15 3.76
N GLN A 100 8.36 13.69 3.35
CA GLN A 100 9.59 14.49 3.53
C GLN A 100 9.51 15.84 2.81
N ARG A 101 8.93 15.88 1.61
CA ARG A 101 8.71 17.12 0.85
C ARG A 101 7.59 17.97 1.48
N LEU A 102 6.48 17.36 1.88
CA LEU A 102 5.35 18.05 2.51
C LEU A 102 5.74 18.70 3.85
N LEU A 103 6.56 18.02 4.65
CA LEU A 103 7.08 18.55 5.91
C LEU A 103 7.95 19.80 5.68
N LYS A 104 8.77 19.82 4.63
CA LYS A 104 9.54 21.02 4.27
C LYS A 104 8.64 22.19 3.84
N ALA A 105 7.61 21.89 3.06
CA ALA A 105 6.67 22.89 2.54
C ALA A 105 5.77 23.50 3.63
N THR A 106 5.53 22.79 4.73
CA THR A 106 4.60 23.19 5.78
C THR A 106 5.29 23.49 7.12
N SER A 107 6.58 23.83 7.11
CA SER A 107 7.41 24.02 8.31
C SER A 107 6.88 25.08 9.29
N ASN A 108 6.10 26.05 8.82
CA ASN A 108 5.48 27.09 9.63
C ASN A 108 4.16 26.67 10.31
N TYR A 109 3.66 25.45 10.04
CA TYR A 109 2.37 24.95 10.52
C TYR A 109 2.56 23.76 11.46
N TRP A 110 2.80 24.03 12.73
CA TRP A 110 3.18 22.99 13.72
C TRP A 110 2.13 21.87 13.87
N ASP A 111 0.85 22.19 13.77
CA ASP A 111 -0.25 21.23 13.88
C ASP A 111 -0.29 20.29 12.67
N VAL A 112 -0.04 20.83 11.47
CA VAL A 112 0.12 20.07 10.24
C VAL A 112 1.37 19.17 10.31
N GLN A 113 2.49 19.71 10.77
CA GLN A 113 3.74 18.94 10.95
C GLN A 113 3.52 17.72 11.84
N ASN A 114 2.81 17.88 12.97
CA ASN A 114 2.53 16.78 13.89
C ASN A 114 1.71 15.66 13.24
N VAL A 115 0.68 16.01 12.46
CA VAL A 115 -0.12 15.01 11.73
C VAL A 115 0.74 14.32 10.67
N PHE A 116 1.46 15.08 9.85
CA PHE A 116 2.31 14.52 8.78
C PHE A 116 3.42 13.61 9.31
N LEU A 117 4.08 13.97 10.41
CA LEU A 117 5.09 13.12 11.05
C LEU A 117 4.48 11.80 11.54
N ASN A 118 3.28 11.85 12.12
CA ASN A 118 2.59 10.64 12.58
C ASN A 118 2.21 9.71 11.42
N LEU A 119 1.67 10.27 10.32
CA LEU A 119 1.30 9.51 9.12
C LEU A 119 2.54 8.92 8.44
N GLN A 120 3.60 9.71 8.24
CA GLN A 120 4.88 9.23 7.71
C GLN A 120 5.46 8.09 8.56
N ARG A 121 5.45 8.24 9.89
CA ARG A 121 5.94 7.22 10.80
C ARG A 121 5.14 5.93 10.67
N ALA A 122 3.81 6.02 10.57
CA ALA A 122 2.96 4.85 10.38
C ALA A 122 3.29 4.11 9.07
N SER A 123 3.44 4.84 7.97
CA SER A 123 3.89 4.30 6.67
C SER A 123 5.25 3.59 6.81
N GLN A 124 6.27 4.28 7.31
CA GLN A 124 7.65 3.80 7.33
C GLN A 124 7.90 2.67 8.33
N GLU A 125 7.34 2.77 9.53
CA GLU A 125 7.60 1.81 10.62
C GLU A 125 6.63 0.62 10.61
N ASN A 126 5.43 0.77 10.04
CA ASN A 126 4.41 -0.27 10.07
C ASN A 126 4.05 -0.82 8.68
N HIS A 127 3.66 0.05 7.75
CA HIS A 127 3.13 -0.39 6.46
C HIS A 127 4.23 -0.97 5.56
N LEU A 128 5.32 -0.24 5.37
CA LEU A 128 6.45 -0.67 4.53
C LEU A 128 7.02 -2.03 4.95
N PRO A 129 7.31 -2.30 6.25
CA PRO A 129 7.73 -3.62 6.68
C PRO A 129 6.65 -4.69 6.47
N ALA A 130 5.37 -4.36 6.59
CA ALA A 130 4.28 -5.30 6.37
C ALA A 130 4.17 -5.71 4.89
N PHE A 131 4.32 -4.77 3.96
CA PHE A 131 4.37 -5.06 2.52
C PHE A 131 5.62 -5.83 2.13
N LYS A 132 6.81 -5.47 2.64
CA LYS A 132 8.04 -6.24 2.42
C LYS A 132 7.88 -7.71 2.85
N ARG A 133 7.30 -7.96 4.03
CA ARG A 133 6.99 -9.32 4.49
C ARG A 133 5.96 -10.02 3.61
N CYS A 134 5.00 -9.29 3.04
CA CYS A 134 4.05 -9.88 2.11
C CYS A 134 4.76 -10.44 0.87
N VAL A 135 5.61 -9.63 0.23
CA VAL A 135 6.41 -10.03 -0.93
C VAL A 135 7.22 -11.29 -0.61
N THR A 136 8.00 -11.28 0.48
CA THR A 136 8.86 -12.43 0.86
C THR A 136 8.06 -13.73 1.03
N ARG A 137 6.92 -13.70 1.74
CA ARG A 137 6.10 -14.89 1.99
C ARG A 137 5.56 -15.51 0.69
N ARG A 138 5.23 -14.67 -0.29
CA ARG A 138 4.66 -15.13 -1.55
C ARG A 138 5.73 -15.65 -2.51
N THR A 139 6.92 -15.05 -2.54
CA THR A 139 8.07 -15.61 -3.25
C THR A 139 8.45 -17.00 -2.71
N GLN A 140 8.45 -17.19 -1.37
CA GLN A 140 8.72 -18.50 -0.76
C GLN A 140 7.67 -19.55 -1.12
N THR A 141 6.39 -19.16 -1.18
CA THR A 141 5.30 -20.07 -1.56
C THR A 141 5.48 -20.59 -2.98
N ILE A 142 5.86 -19.71 -3.92
CA ILE A 142 6.09 -20.07 -5.33
C ILE A 142 7.30 -21.02 -5.47
N ALA A 143 8.37 -20.78 -4.70
CA ALA A 143 9.55 -21.65 -4.73
C ALA A 143 9.23 -23.08 -4.27
N ILE A 144 8.44 -23.24 -3.21
CA ILE A 144 8.03 -24.56 -2.68
C ILE A 144 7.11 -25.29 -3.67
N SER A 145 6.15 -24.59 -4.31
CA SER A 145 5.28 -25.20 -5.32
C SER A 145 6.04 -25.71 -6.55
N ASN A 146 7.11 -25.00 -6.96
CA ASN A 146 7.93 -25.41 -8.11
C ASN A 146 8.83 -26.61 -7.80
N GLN A 147 9.28 -26.79 -6.55
CA GLN A 147 10.09 -27.96 -6.15
C GLN A 147 9.26 -29.25 -6.10
N ASN A 148 7.99 -29.18 -5.69
CA ASN A 148 7.12 -30.35 -5.60
C ASN A 148 6.69 -30.91 -6.98
N ASN A 149 6.85 -30.14 -8.06
CA ASN A 149 6.54 -30.61 -9.42
C ASN A 149 7.69 -31.38 -10.10
N CYS A 150 8.90 -31.40 -9.52
CA CYS A 150 10.07 -32.03 -10.13
C CYS A 150 10.38 -33.45 -9.62
N TYR A 151 9.61 -33.99 -8.67
CA TYR A 151 9.84 -35.34 -8.10
C TYR A 151 8.75 -36.37 -8.46
N GLY A 152 7.97 -36.12 -9.53
CA GLY A 152 6.84 -36.95 -9.96
C GLY A 152 7.06 -37.69 -11.27
N GLY A 153 8.22 -38.31 -11.51
CA GLY A 153 8.41 -39.07 -12.74
C GLY A 153 9.66 -39.95 -12.72
N HIS A 154 9.50 -41.21 -12.28
CA HIS A 154 10.14 -42.41 -12.85
C HIS A 154 9.96 -43.60 -11.90
N ARG A 155 8.96 -44.45 -12.17
CA ARG A 155 9.01 -45.86 -11.77
C ARG A 155 8.93 -46.76 -13.00
N HIS A 156 10.11 -47.24 -13.36
CA HIS A 156 10.50 -48.39 -14.17
C HIS A 156 9.39 -49.30 -14.74
N GLN A 157 9.34 -49.36 -16.09
CA GLN A 157 9.08 -50.59 -16.81
C GLN A 157 10.32 -51.50 -16.79
N ARG A 158 10.20 -52.73 -16.28
CA ARG A 158 10.96 -53.94 -16.68
C ARG A 158 10.08 -55.15 -16.34
N ARG A 159 9.33 -55.74 -17.29
CA ARG A 159 9.68 -56.78 -18.27
C ARG A 159 10.49 -57.98 -17.71
N ARG A 160 9.84 -59.15 -17.85
CA ARG A 160 10.36 -60.53 -18.07
C ARG A 160 10.90 -61.31 -16.86
N GLY A 161 10.24 -62.44 -16.58
CA GLY A 161 10.81 -63.59 -15.89
C GLY A 161 10.28 -64.88 -16.52
N CYS A 162 11.16 -65.62 -17.19
CA CYS A 162 10.95 -67.00 -17.63
C CYS A 162 11.55 -67.97 -16.60
N GLN A 163 10.83 -69.07 -16.34
CA GLN A 163 11.26 -70.47 -16.07
C GLN A 163 12.04 -70.88 -14.79
N PHE A 164 11.96 -72.20 -14.56
CA PHE A 164 12.51 -73.12 -13.52
C PHE A 164 11.49 -73.48 -12.43
N SER A 165 11.10 -74.75 -12.20
CA SER A 165 11.43 -76.07 -12.78
C SER A 165 10.23 -77.01 -12.57
#